data_AF-A0A1Q9CBZ1-F1
#
_entry.id   AF-A0A1Q9CBZ1-F1
#
_cell.length_a   1.000
_cell.length_b   1.000
_cell.length_c   1.000
_cell.angle_alpha   90.00
_cell.angle_beta   90.00
_cell.angle_gamma   90.00
#
_symmetry.space_group_name_H-M   'P 1'
#
loop_
_entity.id
_entity.type
_entity.pdbx_description
1 polymer ?
#
loop_
_entity_poly.entity_id
_entity_poly.type
_entity_poly.pdbx_seq_one_letter_code
_entity_poly.pdbx_strand_id
1 'polypeptide(L)'
;MLVITIICQIACSVALPVLWVLTVDPLIRWFFCKDTHSQELLNEYHVLPEWTLSLRVAETLVVVFCVLMYSSGFPVLYIFGAIYCACAFWADKYALLRGSRKPPGYTKSAIESAVIMCPFAVLFHLLFTIWLFGNQDSSLTLELRSVARSTPIKASYHTRNTRIYYATVILRALFAPCIGNRLNQLGEAGLKGLGIIRDAEQETVTLTDARERGDIKNLLSYRMSENPNYEEAVLALKFDPDAGDKEAKDARKSQKGVSFTSMEEGLERAMEKQVHAAENLFSSAIQGCAYFETEASDLTTGVNDR
;
A
#
# COMPACT_ATOMS: atom_id res chain seq x y z
N MET A 1 25.62 -11.50 17.41
CA MET A 1 25.86 -10.04 17.28
C MET A 1 24.87 -9.41 16.31
N LEU A 2 24.95 -9.66 15.00
CA LEU A 2 24.06 -9.03 13.99
C LEU A 2 22.56 -9.30 14.20
N VAL A 3 22.19 -10.54 14.53
CA VAL A 3 20.78 -10.89 14.85
C VAL A 3 20.28 -10.12 16.08
N ILE A 4 21.13 -9.96 17.10
CA ILE A 4 20.80 -9.23 18.33
C ILE A 4 20.60 -7.74 18.03
N THR A 5 21.44 -7.14 17.17
CA THR A 5 21.29 -5.73 16.79
C THR A 5 20.02 -5.50 15.96
N ILE A 6 19.68 -6.41 15.05
CA ILE A 6 18.44 -6.32 14.26
C ILE A 6 17.21 -6.47 15.16
N ILE A 7 17.21 -7.44 16.08
CA ILE A 7 16.10 -7.62 17.03
C ILE A 7 15.96 -6.39 17.94
N CYS A 8 17.08 -5.85 18.43
CA CYS A 8 17.10 -4.62 19.23
C CYS A 8 16.53 -3.42 18.45
N GLN A 9 16.92 -3.26 17.18
CA GLN A 9 16.43 -2.19 16.31
C GLN A 9 14.94 -2.35 15.97
N ILE A 10 14.49 -3.58 15.71
CA ILE A 10 13.07 -3.92 15.53
C ILE A 10 12.27 -3.57 16.78
N ALA A 11 12.74 -4.00 17.95
CA ALA A 11 12.07 -3.71 19.22
C ALA A 11 12.01 -2.20 19.47
N CYS A 12 13.10 -1.47 19.26
CA CYS A 12 13.19 -0.04 19.47
C CYS A 12 12.26 0.75 18.52
N SER A 13 12.28 0.45 17.22
CA SER A 13 11.47 1.16 16.21
C SER A 13 9.95 0.97 16.36
N VAL A 14 9.52 -0.15 16.95
CA VAL A 14 8.10 -0.42 17.26
C VAL A 14 7.73 0.11 18.63
N ALA A 15 8.60 -0.02 19.63
CA ALA A 15 8.32 0.39 21.00
C ALA A 15 8.35 1.90 21.19
N LEU A 16 9.25 2.63 20.49
CA LEU A 16 9.42 4.07 20.68
C LEU A 16 8.13 4.88 20.42
N PRO A 17 7.40 4.72 19.29
CA PRO A 17 6.18 5.48 19.05
C PRO A 17 5.08 5.15 20.06
N VAL A 18 4.93 3.87 20.40
CA VAL A 18 3.90 3.40 21.34
C VAL A 18 4.19 3.87 22.76
N LEU A 19 5.44 3.78 23.19
CA LEU A 19 5.88 4.24 24.49
C LEU A 19 5.77 5.76 24.59
N TRP A 20 6.13 6.50 23.55
CA TRP A 20 5.97 7.95 23.52
C TRP A 20 4.51 8.38 23.76
N VAL A 21 3.58 7.77 23.02
CA VAL A 21 2.14 8.08 23.12
C VAL A 21 1.54 7.64 24.47
N LEU A 22 1.99 6.52 25.01
CA LEU A 22 1.43 5.96 26.26
C LEU A 22 2.00 6.58 27.53
N THR A 23 3.28 6.97 27.54
CA THR A 23 3.96 7.39 28.77
C THR A 23 4.42 8.83 28.69
N VAL A 24 5.15 9.21 27.64
CA VAL A 24 5.81 10.52 27.56
C VAL A 24 4.77 11.63 27.40
N ASP A 25 3.84 11.50 26.45
CA ASP A 25 2.79 12.51 26.22
C ASP A 25 1.93 12.80 27.47
N PRO A 26 1.36 11.80 28.18
CA PRO A 26 0.61 12.08 29.40
C PRO A 26 1.48 12.60 30.55
N LEU A 27 2.74 12.17 30.68
CA LEU A 27 3.65 12.70 31.69
C LEU A 27 3.98 14.18 31.42
N ILE A 28 4.32 14.54 30.19
CA ILE A 28 4.59 15.92 29.79
C ILE A 28 3.36 16.78 30.06
N ARG A 29 2.17 16.34 29.62
CA ARG A 29 0.93 17.07 29.90
C ARG A 29 0.68 17.25 31.39
N TRP A 30 0.91 16.22 32.19
CA TRP A 30 0.71 16.29 33.64
C TRP A 30 1.69 17.24 34.34
N PHE A 31 2.95 17.29 33.91
CA PHE A 31 3.95 18.20 34.47
C PHE A 31 3.75 19.66 34.01
N PHE A 32 3.52 19.90 32.71
CA PHE A 32 3.50 21.25 32.13
C PHE A 32 2.13 21.95 32.20
N CYS A 33 1.01 21.23 32.41
CA CYS A 33 -0.30 21.87 32.61
C CYS A 33 -0.40 22.65 33.94
N LYS A 34 0.51 22.44 34.89
CA LYS A 34 0.45 23.09 36.22
C LYS A 34 0.93 24.54 36.24
N ASP A 35 1.74 24.94 35.28
CA ASP A 35 2.45 26.24 35.27
C ASP A 35 1.95 27.22 34.18
N THR A 36 0.88 26.87 33.45
CA THR A 36 0.38 27.70 32.33
C THR A 36 -0.82 28.55 32.73
N HIS A 37 -0.69 29.87 32.56
CA HIS A 37 -1.72 30.85 32.95
C HIS A 37 -2.65 31.29 31.81
N SER A 38 -2.33 31.00 30.53
CA SER A 38 -3.15 31.37 29.37
C SER A 38 -3.76 30.15 28.68
N GLN A 39 -5.00 30.29 28.21
CA GLN A 39 -5.74 29.25 27.51
C GLN A 39 -5.08 28.88 26.17
N GLU A 40 -4.40 29.84 25.53
CA GLU A 40 -3.65 29.63 24.29
C GLU A 40 -2.49 28.66 24.49
N LEU A 41 -1.68 28.86 25.54
CA LEU A 41 -0.59 27.95 25.90
C LEU A 41 -1.12 26.55 26.25
N LEU A 42 -2.21 26.46 27.02
CA LEU A 42 -2.81 25.18 27.36
C LEU A 42 -3.29 24.41 26.12
N ASN A 43 -3.88 25.12 25.16
CA ASN A 43 -4.31 24.53 23.89
C ASN A 43 -3.10 24.03 23.08
N GLU A 44 -1.99 24.78 23.05
CA GLU A 44 -0.75 24.40 22.38
C GLU A 44 -0.14 23.10 22.96
N TYR A 45 -0.10 22.96 24.29
CA TYR A 45 0.38 21.73 24.95
C TYR A 45 -0.48 20.49 24.69
N HIS A 46 -1.76 20.70 24.37
CA HIS A 46 -2.69 19.61 24.05
C HIS A 46 -2.67 19.22 22.56
N VAL A 47 -1.89 19.91 21.72
CA VAL A 47 -1.69 19.52 20.33
C VAL A 47 -0.83 18.25 20.28
N LEU A 48 -1.34 17.20 19.63
CA LEU A 48 -0.59 15.97 19.39
C LEU A 48 0.49 16.20 18.32
N PRO A 49 1.59 15.43 18.34
CA PRO A 49 2.64 15.55 17.33
C PRO A 49 2.12 15.23 15.92
N GLU A 50 2.79 15.76 14.91
CA GLU A 50 2.52 15.43 13.52
C GLU A 50 3.03 14.03 13.19
N TRP A 51 2.19 13.23 12.54
CA TRP A 51 2.62 11.96 11.97
C TRP A 51 3.46 12.24 10.71
N THR A 52 4.55 11.52 10.51
CA THR A 52 5.37 11.65 9.29
C THR A 52 5.42 10.31 8.56
N LEU A 53 4.49 10.11 7.62
CA LEU A 53 4.37 8.86 6.85
C LEU A 53 5.68 8.47 6.16
N SER A 54 6.35 9.43 5.52
CA SER A 54 7.59 9.18 4.77
C SER A 54 8.71 8.62 5.63
N LEU A 55 8.83 9.08 6.89
CA LEU A 55 9.85 8.60 7.81
C LEU A 55 9.57 7.15 8.21
N ARG A 56 8.32 6.84 8.56
CA ARG A 56 7.91 5.48 8.95
C ARG A 56 8.05 4.47 7.81
N VAL A 57 7.72 4.89 6.59
CA VAL A 57 7.93 4.06 5.39
C VAL A 57 9.43 3.81 5.17
N ALA A 58 10.28 4.82 5.31
CA ALA A 58 11.73 4.67 5.17
C ALA A 58 12.33 3.72 6.23
N GLU A 59 11.93 3.86 7.50
CA GLU A 59 12.35 2.97 8.59
C GLU A 59 11.94 1.51 8.33
N THR A 60 10.69 1.30 7.90
CA THR A 60 10.16 -0.03 7.56
C THR A 60 10.95 -0.63 6.39
N LEU A 61 11.24 0.17 5.37
CA LEU A 61 11.99 -0.25 4.19
C LEU A 61 13.41 -0.72 4.56
N VAL A 62 14.10 -0.02 5.45
CA VAL A 62 15.43 -0.43 5.93
C VAL A 62 15.39 -1.80 6.60
N VAL A 63 14.41 -2.05 7.48
CA VAL A 63 14.28 -3.35 8.15
C VAL A 63 13.98 -4.46 7.15
N VAL A 64 13.06 -4.22 6.20
CA VAL A 64 12.75 -5.19 5.13
C VAL A 64 13.99 -5.49 4.28
N PHE A 65 14.76 -4.47 3.89
CA PHE A 65 16.01 -4.65 3.15
C PHE A 65 17.04 -5.47 3.94
N CYS A 66 17.24 -5.19 5.22
CA CYS A 66 18.15 -5.95 6.07
C CYS A 66 17.70 -7.42 6.21
N VAL A 67 16.43 -7.66 6.49
CA VAL A 67 15.87 -9.02 6.60
C VAL A 67 16.08 -9.78 5.30
N LEU A 68 15.74 -9.19 4.16
CA LEU A 68 15.91 -9.80 2.85
C LEU A 68 17.38 -10.07 2.56
N MET A 69 18.28 -9.10 2.74
CA MET A 69 19.70 -9.27 2.44
C MET A 69 20.36 -10.38 3.29
N TYR A 70 20.11 -10.42 4.59
CA TYR A 70 20.74 -11.40 5.51
C TYR A 70 20.06 -12.76 5.57
N SER A 71 18.85 -12.90 4.99
CA SER A 71 18.11 -14.16 4.99
C SER A 71 18.82 -15.32 4.31
N SER A 72 19.76 -15.05 3.39
CA SER A 72 20.49 -16.11 2.65
C SER A 72 21.36 -16.98 3.54
N GLY A 73 21.94 -16.43 4.60
CA GLY A 73 22.68 -17.19 5.62
C GLY A 73 21.82 -17.65 6.80
N PHE A 74 20.71 -16.96 7.06
CA PHE A 74 19.88 -17.17 8.24
C PHE A 74 18.38 -17.03 7.90
N PRO A 75 17.72 -18.09 7.39
CA PRO A 75 16.32 -18.03 6.96
C PRO A 75 15.34 -17.72 8.09
N VAL A 76 15.76 -17.90 9.36
CA VAL A 76 14.97 -17.53 10.53
C VAL A 76 14.60 -16.04 10.56
N LEU A 77 15.37 -15.17 9.90
CA LEU A 77 15.06 -13.74 9.83
C LEU A 77 13.73 -13.43 9.14
N TYR A 78 13.22 -14.30 8.26
CA TYR A 78 11.90 -14.11 7.65
C TYR A 78 10.76 -14.11 8.67
N ILE A 79 10.86 -14.99 9.67
CA ILE A 79 9.86 -15.06 10.75
C ILE A 79 9.91 -13.79 11.58
N PHE A 80 11.11 -13.32 11.93
CA PHE A 80 11.28 -12.05 12.64
C PHE A 80 10.81 -10.84 11.82
N GLY A 81 11.05 -10.83 10.51
CA GLY A 81 10.54 -9.80 9.60
C GLY A 81 9.02 -9.79 9.54
N ALA A 82 8.38 -10.96 9.49
CA ALA A 82 6.92 -11.07 9.49
C ALA A 82 6.32 -10.58 10.82
N ILE A 83 6.90 -10.96 11.96
CA ILE A 83 6.51 -10.47 13.28
C ILE A 83 6.68 -8.95 13.35
N TYR A 84 7.80 -8.41 12.85
CA TYR A 84 8.03 -6.98 12.79
C TYR A 84 6.94 -6.26 11.99
N CYS A 85 6.63 -6.71 10.77
CA CYS A 85 5.59 -6.10 9.94
C CYS A 85 4.22 -6.10 10.63
N ALA A 86 3.86 -7.21 11.31
CA ALA A 86 2.63 -7.30 12.08
C ALA A 86 2.62 -6.30 13.26
N CYS A 87 3.69 -6.27 14.06
CA CYS A 87 3.80 -5.34 15.18
C CYS A 87 3.83 -3.88 14.74
N ALA A 88 4.57 -3.55 13.68
CA ALA A 88 4.63 -2.22 13.08
C ALA A 88 3.26 -1.77 12.59
N PHE A 89 2.49 -2.65 11.93
CA PHE A 89 1.12 -2.35 11.51
C PHE A 89 0.22 -1.95 12.69
N TRP A 90 0.24 -2.72 13.78
CA TRP A 90 -0.56 -2.42 14.97
C TRP A 90 -0.07 -1.15 15.70
N ALA A 91 1.24 -0.97 15.81
CA ALA A 91 1.85 0.20 16.44
C ALA A 91 1.53 1.48 15.66
N ASP A 92 1.72 1.46 14.33
CA ASP A 92 1.42 2.60 13.46
C ASP A 92 -0.07 2.90 13.48
N LYS A 93 -0.95 1.89 13.44
CA LYS A 93 -2.40 2.08 13.59
C LYS A 93 -2.77 2.73 14.92
N TYR A 94 -2.13 2.31 16.01
CA TYR A 94 -2.34 2.90 17.33
C TYR A 94 -1.88 4.36 17.39
N ALA A 95 -0.68 4.64 16.88
CA ALA A 95 -0.11 5.97 16.85
C ALA A 95 -0.93 6.93 15.97
N LEU A 96 -1.42 6.48 14.82
CA LEU A 96 -2.30 7.28 13.94
C LEU A 96 -3.64 7.63 14.59
N LEU A 97 -4.23 6.72 15.36
CA LEU A 97 -5.56 6.92 15.95
C LEU A 97 -5.54 7.66 17.29
N ARG A 98 -4.48 7.49 18.09
CA ARG A 98 -4.42 8.02 19.47
C ARG A 98 -3.24 8.94 19.75
N GLY A 99 -2.20 8.90 18.91
CA GLY A 99 -0.91 9.52 19.16
C GLY A 99 -0.53 10.65 18.21
N SER A 100 -1.38 10.97 17.23
CA SER A 100 -1.06 12.01 16.25
C SER A 100 -2.21 12.96 16.01
N ARG A 101 -1.85 14.21 15.69
CA ARG A 101 -2.81 15.19 15.18
C ARG A 101 -3.36 14.72 13.84
N LYS A 102 -4.58 15.16 13.48
CA LYS A 102 -5.21 14.88 12.19
C LYS A 102 -4.17 15.03 11.06
N PRO A 103 -3.79 13.93 10.38
CA PRO A 103 -2.69 13.98 9.44
C PRO A 103 -3.04 14.88 8.24
N PRO A 104 -2.05 15.57 7.65
CA PRO A 104 -2.25 16.22 6.36
C PRO A 104 -2.58 15.15 5.30
N GLY A 105 -3.23 15.57 4.21
CA GLY A 105 -3.49 14.65 3.09
C GLY A 105 -2.18 14.15 2.48
N TYR A 106 -1.75 12.94 2.82
CA TYR A 106 -0.55 12.36 2.23
C TYR A 106 -0.78 12.01 0.77
N THR A 107 0.17 12.39 -0.08
CA THR A 107 0.24 11.95 -1.45
C THR A 107 0.75 10.50 -1.52
N LYS A 108 0.38 9.78 -2.58
CA LYS A 108 0.79 8.38 -2.79
C LYS A 108 2.29 8.22 -3.13
N SER A 109 2.98 9.32 -3.41
CA SER A 109 4.36 9.34 -3.91
C SER A 109 5.38 8.68 -2.97
N ALA A 110 5.19 8.77 -1.64
CA ALA A 110 6.09 8.14 -0.68
C ALA A 110 5.98 6.61 -0.68
N ILE A 111 4.80 6.07 -0.97
CA ILE A 111 4.58 4.63 -1.07
C ILE A 111 5.06 4.13 -2.43
N GLU A 112 4.76 4.88 -3.51
CA GLU A 112 5.24 4.57 -4.86
C GLU A 112 6.76 4.48 -4.92
N SER A 113 7.47 5.42 -4.29
CA SER A 113 8.93 5.38 -4.21
C SER A 113 9.43 4.15 -3.46
N ALA A 114 8.80 3.77 -2.34
CA ALA A 114 9.16 2.56 -1.61
C ALA A 114 8.96 1.28 -2.44
N VAL A 115 7.87 1.19 -3.21
CA VAL A 115 7.62 0.04 -4.10
C VAL A 115 8.66 -0.04 -5.22
N ILE A 116 9.06 1.10 -5.80
CA ILE A 116 10.13 1.17 -6.80
C ILE A 116 11.48 0.72 -6.20
N MET A 117 11.69 0.90 -4.89
CA MET A 117 12.91 0.45 -4.21
C MET A 117 12.92 -1.06 -3.89
N CYS A 118 11.78 -1.70 -3.64
CA CYS A 118 11.67 -3.14 -3.37
C CYS A 118 12.52 -4.08 -4.25
N PRO A 119 12.55 -3.95 -5.60
CA PRO A 119 13.37 -4.82 -6.44
C PRO A 119 14.88 -4.72 -6.16
N PHE A 120 15.37 -3.57 -5.69
CA PHE A 120 16.78 -3.42 -5.31
C PHE A 120 17.14 -4.27 -4.08
N ALA A 121 16.18 -4.55 -3.19
CA ALA A 121 16.41 -5.46 -2.07
C ALA A 121 16.73 -6.88 -2.54
N VAL A 122 16.04 -7.35 -3.59
CA VAL A 122 16.29 -8.67 -4.21
C VAL A 122 17.66 -8.70 -4.86
N LEU A 123 18.07 -7.61 -5.52
CA LEU A 123 19.42 -7.48 -6.07
C LEU A 123 20.48 -7.60 -4.97
N PHE A 124 20.34 -6.87 -3.87
CA PHE A 124 21.26 -6.94 -2.74
C PHE A 124 21.28 -8.32 -2.09
N HIS A 125 20.13 -8.99 -1.97
CA HIS A 125 20.04 -10.37 -1.52
C HIS A 125 20.87 -11.31 -2.40
N LEU A 126 20.78 -11.19 -3.73
CA LEU A 126 21.55 -12.02 -4.66
C LEU A 126 23.06 -11.74 -4.56
N LEU A 127 23.46 -10.47 -4.55
CA LEU A 127 24.87 -10.09 -4.40
C LEU A 127 25.46 -10.62 -3.10
N PHE A 128 24.71 -10.49 -2.00
CA PHE A 128 25.13 -11.00 -0.70
C PHE A 128 25.19 -12.53 -0.67
N THR A 129 24.24 -13.21 -1.30
CA THR A 129 24.24 -14.68 -1.45
C THR A 129 25.44 -15.15 -2.25
N ILE A 130 25.75 -14.51 -3.38
CA ILE A 130 26.94 -14.84 -4.19
C ILE A 130 28.22 -14.60 -3.38
N TRP A 131 28.29 -13.50 -2.62
CA TRP A 131 29.45 -13.22 -1.78
C TRP A 131 29.61 -14.25 -0.65
N LEU A 132 28.52 -14.62 0.03
CA LEU A 132 28.51 -15.56 1.15
C LEU A 132 28.83 -16.99 0.72
N PHE A 133 28.21 -17.46 -0.36
CA PHE A 133 28.35 -18.84 -0.84
C PHE A 133 29.43 -19.03 -1.90
N GLY A 134 29.95 -17.94 -2.50
CA GLY A 134 30.90 -17.99 -3.61
C GLY A 134 32.29 -18.54 -3.27
N ASN A 135 32.63 -18.68 -1.99
CA ASN A 135 33.95 -19.15 -1.52
C ASN A 135 33.90 -20.43 -0.66
N GLN A 136 32.81 -21.20 -0.70
CA GLN A 136 32.65 -22.39 0.16
C GLN A 136 33.60 -23.58 -0.15
N ASP A 137 34.49 -23.45 -1.14
CA ASP A 137 35.40 -24.51 -1.59
C ASP A 137 36.69 -24.66 -0.74
N SER A 138 36.88 -23.94 0.36
CA SER A 138 38.19 -23.92 1.05
C SER A 138 38.32 -24.84 2.27
N SER A 139 37.28 -25.04 3.08
CA SER A 139 37.37 -25.83 4.33
C SER A 139 36.78 -27.23 4.20
N LEU A 140 35.61 -27.37 3.57
CA LEU A 140 34.95 -28.67 3.35
C LEU A 140 35.74 -29.55 2.36
N THR A 141 36.47 -28.94 1.44
CA THR A 141 37.33 -29.64 0.49
C THR A 141 38.56 -30.23 1.17
N LEU A 142 39.06 -29.70 2.29
CA LEU A 142 40.23 -30.28 2.96
C LEU A 142 39.90 -31.60 3.66
N GLU A 143 38.74 -31.68 4.30
CA GLU A 143 38.21 -32.92 4.92
C GLU A 143 37.78 -33.93 3.85
N LEU A 144 37.09 -33.49 2.80
CA LEU A 144 36.74 -34.39 1.70
C LEU A 144 37.97 -34.83 0.88
N ARG A 145 39.03 -34.03 0.77
CA ARG A 145 40.28 -34.38 0.07
C ARG A 145 41.22 -35.25 0.91
N SER A 146 41.09 -35.24 2.24
CA SER A 146 41.76 -36.21 3.11
C SER A 146 41.11 -37.59 2.97
N VAL A 147 39.76 -37.64 2.90
CA VAL A 147 38.97 -38.87 2.72
C VAL A 147 39.00 -39.39 1.27
N ALA A 148 38.86 -38.52 0.27
CA ALA A 148 38.84 -38.87 -1.17
C ALA A 148 40.20 -39.30 -1.71
N ARG A 149 41.29 -39.19 -0.93
CA ARG A 149 42.60 -39.75 -1.30
C ARG A 149 42.60 -41.30 -1.33
N SER A 150 41.54 -41.93 -0.81
CA SER A 150 41.38 -43.39 -0.76
C SER A 150 40.63 -44.00 -1.96
N THR A 151 40.00 -43.21 -2.83
CA THR A 151 39.28 -43.73 -4.01
C THR A 151 39.45 -42.82 -5.24
N PRO A 152 39.81 -43.34 -6.43
CA PRO A 152 39.96 -42.53 -7.62
C PRO A 152 38.58 -42.23 -8.23
N ILE A 153 37.90 -41.20 -7.74
CA ILE A 153 36.69 -40.68 -8.39
C ILE A 153 37.09 -39.48 -9.25
N LYS A 154 36.89 -39.60 -10.57
CA LYS A 154 37.03 -38.51 -11.54
C LYS A 154 35.97 -37.44 -11.23
N ALA A 155 36.35 -36.40 -10.49
CA ALA A 155 35.52 -35.21 -10.36
C ALA A 155 35.49 -34.47 -11.71
N SER A 156 34.38 -34.58 -12.43
CA SER A 156 34.11 -33.80 -13.64
C SER A 156 33.78 -32.36 -13.24
N TYR A 157 34.75 -31.47 -13.41
CA TYR A 157 34.61 -30.05 -13.11
C TYR A 157 33.67 -29.35 -14.11
N HIS A 158 32.42 -29.11 -13.69
CA HIS A 158 31.46 -28.28 -14.42
C HIS A 158 31.58 -26.78 -14.04
N THR A 159 32.80 -26.25 -13.93
CA THR A 159 33.07 -24.91 -13.38
C THR A 159 32.87 -23.76 -14.38
N ARG A 160 32.78 -24.03 -15.69
CA ARG A 160 32.64 -22.98 -16.72
C ARG A 160 31.20 -22.44 -16.84
N ASN A 161 30.19 -23.27 -16.55
CA ASN A 161 28.78 -22.88 -16.67
C ASN A 161 28.26 -22.15 -15.44
N THR A 162 28.85 -22.35 -14.26
CA THR A 162 28.40 -21.75 -13.01
C THR A 162 28.58 -20.22 -13.02
N ARG A 163 29.68 -19.71 -13.58
CA ARG A 163 29.93 -18.26 -13.70
C ARG A 163 28.97 -17.58 -14.68
N ILE A 164 28.67 -18.25 -15.79
CA ILE A 164 27.70 -17.77 -16.78
C ILE A 164 26.29 -17.78 -16.17
N TYR A 165 25.94 -18.83 -15.43
CA TYR A 165 24.66 -18.91 -14.71
C TYR A 165 24.49 -17.75 -13.73
N TYR A 166 25.45 -17.52 -12.82
CA TYR A 166 25.38 -16.39 -11.89
C TYR A 166 25.34 -15.04 -12.62
N ALA A 167 26.14 -14.86 -13.69
CA ALA A 167 26.09 -13.64 -14.49
C ALA A 167 24.70 -13.40 -15.12
N THR A 168 24.06 -14.45 -15.66
CA THR A 168 22.70 -14.33 -16.23
C THR A 168 21.63 -14.06 -15.16
N VAL A 169 21.76 -14.63 -13.96
CA VAL A 169 20.84 -14.34 -12.83
C VAL A 169 21.01 -12.89 -12.35
N ILE A 170 22.25 -12.41 -12.22
CA ILE A 170 22.54 -11.02 -11.85
C ILE A 170 22.02 -10.06 -12.93
N LEU A 171 22.26 -10.35 -14.21
CA LEU A 171 21.75 -9.56 -15.33
C LEU A 171 20.21 -9.55 -15.31
N ARG A 172 19.56 -10.71 -15.15
CA ARG A 172 18.11 -10.77 -15.09
C ARG A 172 17.55 -10.01 -13.87
N ALA A 173 18.22 -10.05 -12.71
CA ALA A 173 17.80 -9.32 -11.52
C ALA A 173 18.02 -7.79 -11.60
N LEU A 174 19.10 -7.34 -12.25
CA LEU A 174 19.36 -5.92 -12.52
C LEU A 174 18.39 -5.34 -13.55
N PHE A 175 18.08 -6.12 -14.59
CA PHE A 175 17.29 -5.63 -15.71
C PHE A 175 15.79 -5.94 -15.60
N ALA A 176 15.34 -6.96 -14.86
CA ALA A 176 13.90 -7.25 -14.72
C ALA A 176 13.08 -6.10 -14.09
N PRO A 177 13.55 -5.36 -13.09
CA PRO A 177 12.82 -4.21 -12.54
C PRO A 177 12.80 -3.03 -13.52
N CYS A 178 13.92 -2.78 -14.19
CA CYS A 178 14.05 -1.72 -15.18
C CYS A 178 13.20 -1.99 -16.43
N ILE A 179 13.18 -3.24 -16.90
CA ILE A 179 12.40 -3.69 -18.04
C ILE A 179 10.92 -3.78 -17.66
N GLY A 180 10.58 -4.29 -16.47
CA GLY A 180 9.20 -4.37 -15.98
C GLY A 180 8.57 -2.99 -15.80
N ASN A 181 9.27 -2.04 -15.16
CA ASN A 181 8.77 -0.67 -15.06
C ASN A 181 8.74 0.05 -16.41
N ARG A 182 9.72 -0.18 -17.30
CA ARG A 182 9.63 0.38 -18.67
C ARG A 182 8.48 -0.23 -19.47
N LEU A 183 8.23 -1.53 -19.37
CA LEU A 183 7.13 -2.20 -20.06
C LEU A 183 5.78 -1.78 -19.50
N ASN A 184 5.66 -1.59 -18.18
CA ASN A 184 4.46 -1.00 -17.58
C ASN A 184 4.27 0.45 -18.03
N GLN A 185 5.34 1.26 -18.07
CA GLN A 185 5.27 2.63 -18.59
C GLN A 185 4.93 2.67 -20.09
N LEU A 186 5.47 1.74 -20.89
CA LEU A 186 5.15 1.60 -22.31
C LEU A 186 3.72 1.10 -22.52
N GLY A 187 3.26 0.19 -21.65
CA GLY A 187 1.91 -0.35 -21.63
C GLY A 187 0.90 0.73 -21.28
N GLU A 188 1.16 1.53 -20.24
CA GLU A 188 0.35 2.70 -19.89
C GLU A 188 0.37 3.75 -21.01
N ALA A 189 1.54 4.05 -21.59
CA ALA A 189 1.64 4.98 -22.72
C ALA A 189 0.90 4.47 -23.96
N GLY A 190 0.95 3.16 -24.24
CA GLY A 190 0.23 2.51 -25.32
C GLY A 190 -1.28 2.49 -25.09
N LEU A 191 -1.72 2.19 -23.87
CA LEU A 191 -3.13 2.22 -23.46
C LEU A 191 -3.69 3.65 -23.46
N LYS A 192 -2.88 4.68 -23.14
CA LYS A 192 -3.21 6.10 -23.30
C LYS A 192 -3.31 6.49 -24.77
N GLY A 193 -2.37 6.04 -25.61
CA GLY A 193 -2.39 6.27 -27.06
C GLY A 193 -3.59 5.60 -27.76
N LEU A 194 -4.07 4.48 -27.22
CA LEU A 194 -5.28 3.78 -27.66
C LEU A 194 -6.57 4.37 -27.05
N GLY A 195 -6.47 5.38 -26.18
CA GLY A 195 -7.62 6.05 -25.54
C GLY A 195 -8.39 5.18 -24.54
N ILE A 196 -7.86 4.01 -24.16
CA ILE A 196 -8.48 3.08 -23.20
C ILE A 196 -8.31 3.61 -21.77
N ILE A 197 -7.14 4.19 -21.47
CA ILE A 197 -6.88 4.90 -20.23
C ILE A 197 -6.86 6.39 -20.55
N ARG A 198 -7.90 7.13 -20.14
CA ARG A 198 -7.83 8.59 -20.06
C ARG A 198 -7.08 8.94 -18.79
N ASP A 199 -6.16 9.91 -18.88
CA ASP A 199 -5.63 10.52 -17.68
C ASP A 199 -6.82 10.97 -16.83
N ALA A 200 -6.92 10.47 -15.61
CA ALA A 200 -7.58 11.21 -14.55
C ALA A 200 -6.67 12.40 -14.28
N GLU A 201 -6.65 13.35 -15.22
CA GLU A 201 -6.19 14.69 -14.94
C GLU A 201 -7.04 15.11 -13.74
N GLN A 202 -6.38 15.31 -12.61
CA GLN A 202 -7.02 15.86 -11.44
C GLN A 202 -7.28 17.33 -11.79
N GLU A 203 -8.25 17.54 -12.68
CA GLU A 203 -8.78 18.85 -13.03
C GLU A 203 -9.24 19.42 -11.70
N THR A 204 -8.55 20.45 -11.21
CA THR A 204 -8.99 21.21 -10.04
C THR A 204 -10.23 21.98 -10.47
N VAL A 205 -11.33 21.26 -10.71
CA VAL A 205 -12.60 21.82 -11.11
C VAL A 205 -13.10 22.59 -9.90
N THR A 206 -13.10 23.91 -10.02
CA THR A 206 -13.72 24.77 -9.03
C THR A 206 -15.17 24.31 -8.89
N LEU A 207 -15.70 24.23 -7.67
CA LEU A 207 -17.06 23.71 -7.42
C LEU A 207 -18.15 24.40 -8.26
N THR A 208 -17.91 25.65 -8.66
CA THR A 208 -18.75 26.41 -9.60
C THR A 208 -18.80 25.78 -11.00
N ASP A 209 -17.66 25.33 -11.52
CA ASP A 209 -17.56 24.71 -12.85
C ASP A 209 -18.20 23.31 -12.84
N ALA A 210 -18.04 22.55 -11.75
CA ALA A 210 -18.69 21.25 -11.56
C ALA A 210 -20.23 21.36 -11.44
N ARG A 211 -20.73 22.50 -10.93
CA ARG A 211 -22.15 22.84 -10.87
C ARG A 211 -22.72 23.17 -12.25
N GLU A 212 -22.00 23.94 -13.07
CA GLU A 212 -22.42 24.26 -14.44
C GLU A 212 -22.41 23.03 -15.35
N ARG A 213 -21.46 22.11 -15.15
CA ARG A 213 -21.39 20.84 -15.87
C ARG A 213 -22.46 19.81 -15.43
N GLY A 214 -23.10 20.03 -14.28
CA GLY A 214 -24.17 19.14 -13.77
C GLY A 214 -23.67 17.83 -13.17
N ASP A 215 -22.37 17.72 -12.88
CA ASP A 215 -21.74 16.50 -12.35
C ASP A 215 -22.10 16.23 -10.88
N ILE A 216 -22.49 17.27 -10.14
CA ILE A 216 -22.89 17.18 -8.73
C ILE A 216 -24.42 17.15 -8.64
N LYS A 217 -25.02 15.96 -8.55
CA LYS A 217 -26.45 15.80 -8.23
C LYS A 217 -26.70 15.99 -6.73
N ASN A 218 -27.67 16.83 -6.39
CA ASN A 218 -28.26 17.01 -5.05
C ASN A 218 -27.45 17.78 -3.97
N LEU A 219 -26.39 18.51 -4.34
CA LEU A 219 -25.73 19.49 -3.44
C LEU A 219 -25.76 20.88 -4.10
N LEU A 220 -26.95 21.50 -4.12
CA LEU A 220 -27.19 22.78 -4.80
C LEU A 220 -26.48 23.97 -4.12
N SER A 221 -26.30 23.91 -2.78
CA SER A 221 -25.67 24.97 -1.96
C SER A 221 -25.27 24.43 -0.57
N TYR A 222 -24.21 24.99 0.04
CA TYR A 222 -23.86 24.77 1.47
C TYR A 222 -24.67 25.67 2.41
N ARG A 223 -25.38 26.68 1.88
CA ARG A 223 -26.33 27.45 2.66
C ARG A 223 -27.51 26.57 2.97
N MET A 224 -27.65 26.20 4.24
CA MET A 224 -28.73 25.31 4.72
C MET A 224 -30.12 25.81 4.28
N SER A 225 -30.33 27.12 4.16
CA SER A 225 -31.60 27.72 3.72
C SER A 225 -31.95 27.52 2.24
N GLU A 226 -30.97 27.22 1.38
CA GLU A 226 -31.14 27.13 -0.08
C GLU A 226 -31.16 25.68 -0.59
N ASN A 227 -30.78 24.72 0.26
CA ASN A 227 -30.62 23.33 -0.14
C ASN A 227 -31.73 22.45 0.48
N PRO A 228 -32.59 21.81 -0.33
CA PRO A 228 -33.73 21.04 0.15
C PRO A 228 -33.33 19.85 1.03
N ASN A 229 -32.10 19.31 0.90
CA ASN A 229 -31.61 18.24 1.77
C ASN A 229 -31.39 18.68 3.24
N TYR A 230 -31.33 19.98 3.52
CA TYR A 230 -31.18 20.53 4.87
C TYR A 230 -32.47 21.16 5.40
N GLU A 231 -33.61 20.96 4.73
CA GLU A 231 -34.89 21.52 5.14
C GLU A 231 -35.26 21.11 6.58
N GLU A 232 -35.00 19.86 6.95
CA GLU A 232 -35.22 19.36 8.32
C GLU A 232 -34.35 20.07 9.37
N ALA A 233 -33.08 20.33 9.05
CA ALA A 233 -32.18 21.04 9.95
C ALA A 233 -32.58 22.51 10.11
N VAL A 234 -33.06 23.14 9.03
CA VAL A 234 -33.60 24.51 9.05
C VAL A 234 -34.91 24.58 9.84
N LEU A 235 -35.80 23.59 9.69
CA LEU A 235 -37.03 23.47 10.47
C LEU A 235 -36.75 23.25 11.96
N ALA A 236 -35.77 22.41 12.31
CA ALA A 236 -35.34 22.20 13.69
C ALA A 236 -34.74 23.46 14.31
N LEU A 237 -34.02 24.26 13.53
CA LEU A 237 -33.51 25.57 13.96
C LEU A 237 -34.62 26.62 14.16
N LYS A 238 -35.71 26.51 13.41
CA LYS A 238 -36.90 27.37 13.52
C LYS A 238 -37.94 26.84 14.52
N PHE A 239 -37.63 25.75 15.22
CA PHE A 239 -38.52 25.15 16.20
C PHE A 239 -38.65 26.08 17.42
N ASP A 240 -39.79 26.76 17.51
CA ASP A 240 -40.19 27.54 18.68
C ASP A 240 -40.97 26.62 19.63
N PRO A 241 -40.47 26.34 20.84
CA PRO A 241 -41.09 25.40 21.77
C PRO A 241 -42.47 25.83 22.28
N ASP A 242 -42.87 27.10 22.09
CA ASP A 242 -44.19 27.62 22.48
C ASP A 242 -45.24 27.57 21.35
N ALA A 243 -44.84 27.17 20.14
CA ALA A 243 -45.77 27.00 19.01
C ALA A 243 -46.56 25.70 19.14
N GLY A 244 -47.85 25.82 19.48
CA GLY A 244 -48.71 24.71 19.90
C GLY A 244 -48.78 23.49 18.96
N ASP A 245 -49.04 22.33 19.58
CA ASP A 245 -49.13 20.93 19.14
C ASP A 245 -49.61 20.56 17.72
N LYS A 246 -50.14 21.49 16.92
CA LYS A 246 -50.58 21.22 15.53
C LYS A 246 -49.42 21.20 14.54
N GLU A 247 -48.48 22.16 14.59
CA GLU A 247 -47.38 22.23 13.63
C GLU A 247 -46.37 21.08 13.80
N ALA A 248 -46.15 20.62 15.03
CA ALA A 248 -45.31 19.45 15.32
C ALA A 248 -45.87 18.13 14.77
N LYS A 249 -47.21 18.01 14.65
CA LYS A 249 -47.87 16.82 14.08
C LYS A 249 -47.81 16.82 12.55
N ASP A 250 -47.86 17.98 11.92
CA ASP A 250 -47.75 18.11 10.47
C ASP A 250 -46.30 17.92 9.99
N ALA A 251 -45.30 18.38 10.76
CA ALA A 251 -43.88 18.10 10.50
C ALA A 251 -43.54 16.59 10.59
N ARG A 252 -44.09 15.88 11.58
CA ARG A 252 -43.93 14.41 11.69
C ARG A 252 -44.56 13.62 10.54
N LYS A 253 -45.56 14.19 9.85
CA LYS A 253 -46.26 13.51 8.74
C LYS A 253 -45.50 13.65 7.41
N SER A 254 -44.69 14.70 7.27
CA SER A 254 -43.79 14.93 6.12
C SER A 254 -42.54 14.04 6.15
N GLN A 255 -42.12 13.62 7.35
CA GLN A 255 -40.90 12.83 7.62
C GLN A 255 -40.90 11.37 7.09
N LYS A 256 -41.87 10.98 6.25
CA LYS A 256 -41.91 9.67 5.58
C LYS A 256 -41.02 9.66 4.33
N GLY A 257 -39.74 9.98 4.50
CA GLY A 257 -38.73 10.02 3.44
C GLY A 257 -37.80 8.81 3.49
N VAL A 258 -37.76 8.06 2.38
CA VAL A 258 -36.86 6.97 1.96
C VAL A 258 -36.15 6.22 3.10
N SER A 259 -36.69 5.05 3.46
CA SER A 259 -36.06 4.17 4.44
C SER A 259 -34.66 3.75 3.99
N PHE A 260 -33.74 3.63 4.95
CA PHE A 260 -32.37 3.17 4.76
C PHE A 260 -32.29 1.88 3.92
N THR A 261 -33.28 0.99 4.09
CA THR A 261 -33.44 -0.24 3.32
C THR A 261 -33.60 -0.01 1.82
N SER A 262 -34.30 1.04 1.39
CA SER A 262 -34.42 1.39 -0.04
C SER A 262 -33.11 1.89 -0.64
N MET A 263 -32.22 2.46 0.19
CA MET A 263 -30.91 2.96 -0.26
C MET A 263 -29.89 1.82 -0.33
N GLU A 264 -29.96 0.89 0.62
CA GLU A 264 -29.16 -0.33 0.66
C GLU A 264 -29.47 -1.24 -0.54
N GLU A 265 -30.76 -1.46 -0.85
CA GLU A 265 -31.18 -2.19 -2.06
C GLU A 265 -30.74 -1.50 -3.37
N GLY A 266 -30.60 -0.17 -3.36
CA GLY A 266 -30.08 0.59 -4.51
C GLY A 266 -28.58 0.41 -4.70
N LEU A 267 -27.83 0.33 -3.59
CA LEU A 267 -26.39 0.10 -3.59
C LEU A 267 -26.06 -1.34 -4.01
N GLU A 268 -26.80 -2.33 -3.53
CA GLU A 268 -26.63 -3.74 -3.92
C GLU A 268 -26.89 -3.91 -5.42
N ARG A 269 -27.98 -3.35 -5.95
CA ARG A 269 -28.29 -3.37 -7.40
C ARG A 269 -27.23 -2.66 -8.25
N ALA A 270 -26.55 -1.64 -7.71
CA ALA A 270 -25.46 -0.96 -8.39
C ALA A 270 -24.17 -1.79 -8.40
N MET A 271 -23.86 -2.47 -7.29
CA MET A 271 -22.73 -3.40 -7.20
C MET A 271 -22.91 -4.60 -8.13
N GLU A 272 -24.09 -5.22 -8.18
CA GLU A 272 -24.36 -6.35 -9.09
C GLU A 272 -24.15 -5.99 -10.56
N LYS A 273 -24.57 -4.78 -10.98
CA LYS A 273 -24.34 -4.31 -12.35
C LYS A 273 -22.85 -4.15 -12.68
N GLN A 274 -22.04 -3.70 -11.72
CA GLN A 274 -20.59 -3.54 -11.92
C GLN A 274 -19.89 -4.91 -11.98
N VAL A 275 -20.30 -5.86 -11.14
CA VAL A 275 -19.75 -7.22 -11.14
C VAL A 275 -20.06 -7.91 -12.48
N HIS A 276 -21.30 -7.86 -12.96
CA HIS A 276 -21.65 -8.43 -14.27
C HIS A 276 -20.93 -7.77 -15.45
N ALA A 277 -20.69 -6.45 -15.39
CA ALA A 277 -19.89 -5.77 -16.40
C ALA A 277 -18.43 -6.28 -16.42
N ALA A 278 -17.85 -6.54 -15.25
CA ALA A 278 -16.51 -7.10 -15.11
C ALA A 278 -16.43 -8.56 -15.61
N GLU A 279 -17.42 -9.39 -15.30
CA GLU A 279 -17.49 -10.78 -15.77
C GLU A 279 -17.59 -10.88 -17.31
N ASN A 280 -18.36 -9.97 -17.94
CA ASN A 280 -18.47 -9.91 -19.40
C ASN A 280 -17.15 -9.49 -20.05
N LEU A 281 -16.44 -8.51 -19.47
CA LEU A 281 -15.11 -8.10 -19.94
C LEU A 281 -14.10 -9.24 -19.81
N PHE A 282 -14.13 -9.96 -18.69
CA PHE A 282 -13.23 -11.08 -18.45
C PHE A 282 -13.50 -12.25 -19.42
N SER A 283 -14.77 -12.56 -19.67
CA SER A 283 -15.16 -13.59 -20.63
C SER A 283 -14.75 -13.23 -22.06
N SER A 284 -14.90 -11.97 -22.46
CA SER A 284 -14.43 -11.48 -23.75
C SER A 284 -12.91 -11.55 -23.90
N ALA A 285 -12.16 -11.31 -22.82
CA ALA A 285 -10.70 -11.40 -22.84
C ALA A 285 -10.22 -12.86 -22.98
N ILE A 286 -10.86 -13.80 -22.28
CA ILE A 286 -10.54 -15.23 -22.41
C ILE A 286 -10.84 -15.73 -23.83
N GLN A 287 -11.97 -15.33 -24.40
CA GLN A 287 -12.35 -15.73 -25.76
C GLN A 287 -11.39 -15.15 -26.82
N GLY A 288 -10.88 -13.93 -26.60
CA GLY A 288 -9.81 -13.35 -27.42
C GLY A 288 -8.48 -14.10 -27.32
N CYS A 289 -8.10 -14.56 -26.12
CA CYS A 289 -6.89 -15.37 -25.93
C CYS A 289 -6.99 -16.74 -26.60
N ALA A 290 -8.15 -17.40 -26.54
CA ALA A 290 -8.37 -18.70 -27.20
C ALA A 290 -8.31 -18.59 -28.73
N TYR A 291 -8.75 -17.47 -29.29
CA TYR A 291 -8.63 -17.20 -30.73
C TYR A 291 -7.16 -17.05 -31.16
N PHE A 292 -6.35 -16.35 -30.36
CA PHE A 292 -4.91 -16.19 -30.59
C PHE A 292 -4.14 -17.52 -30.55
N GLU A 293 -4.54 -18.44 -29.66
CA GLU A 293 -3.92 -19.76 -29.53
C GLU A 293 -4.24 -20.67 -30.73
N THR A 294 -5.43 -20.52 -31.31
CA THR A 294 -5.85 -21.25 -32.51
C THR A 294 -5.12 -20.73 -33.76
N GLU A 295 -4.99 -19.41 -33.92
CA GLU A 295 -4.27 -18.79 -35.04
C GLU A 295 -2.75 -19.08 -35.01
N ALA A 296 -2.14 -19.16 -33.82
CA ALA A 296 -0.76 -19.60 -33.66
C ALA A 296 -0.54 -21.09 -34.03
N SER A 297 -1.56 -21.93 -33.86
CA SER A 297 -1.50 -23.36 -34.23
C SER A 297 -1.65 -23.60 -35.75
N ASP A 298 -2.42 -22.77 -36.44
CA ASP A 298 -2.56 -22.82 -37.91
C ASP A 298 -1.31 -22.28 -38.62
N LEU A 299 -0.64 -21.28 -38.05
CA LEU A 299 0.64 -20.76 -38.57
C LEU A 299 1.81 -21.76 -38.44
N THR A 300 1.76 -22.68 -37.48
CA THR A 300 2.81 -23.67 -37.26
C THR A 300 2.62 -24.95 -38.08
N THR A 301 1.38 -25.27 -38.50
CA THR A 301 1.08 -26.41 -39.38
C THR A 301 1.31 -26.10 -40.86
N GLY A 302 1.11 -24.85 -41.31
CA GLY A 302 1.35 -24.44 -42.70
C GLY A 302 2.83 -24.35 -43.13
N VAL A 303 3.79 -24.46 -42.20
CA VAL A 303 5.24 -24.43 -42.50
C VAL A 303 5.79 -25.83 -42.84
N ASN A 304 5.04 -26.91 -42.59
CA ASN A 304 5.53 -28.28 -42.79
C ASN A 304 5.16 -28.88 -44.18
N ASP A 305 4.41 -28.15 -45.01
CA ASP A 305 3.93 -28.59 -46.33
C ASP A 305 4.55 -27.80 -47.51
N ARG A 306 5.75 -27.23 -47.35
CA ARG A 306 6.54 -26.67 -48.47
C ARG A 306 7.97 -27.19 -48.51
#